data_AF-A0A9Q5HSK9-F1
#
_entry.id   AF-A0A9Q5HSK9-F1
#
_cell.length_a   1.000
_cell.length_b   1.000
_cell.length_c   1.000
_cell.angle_alpha   90.00
_cell.angle_beta   90.00
_cell.angle_gamma   90.00
#
_symmetry.space_group_name_H-M   'P 1'
#
loop_
_entity.id
_entity.type
_entity.pdbx_description
1 polymer ?
#
loop_
_entity_poly.entity_id
_entity_poly.type
_entity_poly.pdbx_seq_one_letter_code
_entity_poly.pdbx_strand_id
1 'polypeptide(L)'
;MASRSVPRIAALLRSSRTASAVVRPRTGRLICKSALARAQASDPPFSEPTSPNPTLTRYAQTTEALHHYGSYIMQSLPKFIQQFSVLKDELTLHICPSGVVPVLTFLRDHAQCQFKSVMDITAVDFPEKDKRFEVVYNLLSYKYAGRIRVKTYAGEVDAIPSAASVFRGADWRVTSVECSRSTDADFLCDRYERETWDLFGVFFSEHPDLYGFLFLSRFEGHPLRKDFPLTGYTEVRYDEERKRVVYEPLQLTQAFRNFESSSPWEMVGDGTPANRPDDLKPLPPPPPPPQDQKK
;
A
#
# COMPACT_ATOMS: atom_id res chain seq x y z
N MET A 1 -105.40 25.51 4.64
CA MET A 1 -105.84 26.79 5.23
C MET A 1 -104.81 27.23 6.27
N ALA A 2 -104.64 28.55 6.44
CA ALA A 2 -103.62 29.28 7.22
C ALA A 2 -102.26 29.42 6.50
N SER A 3 -102.01 30.47 5.71
CA SER A 3 -101.82 31.92 6.01
C SER A 3 -100.46 32.18 6.67
N ARG A 4 -99.57 32.96 6.01
CA ARG A 4 -99.19 34.36 6.35
C ARG A 4 -98.65 34.47 7.80
N SER A 5 -97.48 35.02 8.15
CA SER A 5 -96.78 36.22 7.65
C SER A 5 -95.56 36.50 8.54
N VAL A 6 -94.39 36.75 7.93
CA VAL A 6 -93.48 37.93 8.01
C VAL A 6 -93.81 39.01 9.10
N PRO A 7 -92.86 39.86 9.61
CA PRO A 7 -91.42 39.72 9.99
C PRO A 7 -91.10 40.38 11.38
N ARG A 8 -89.82 40.42 11.79
CA ARG A 8 -89.20 41.67 12.31
C ARG A 8 -87.68 41.64 12.22
N ILE A 9 -87.16 42.76 11.71
CA ILE A 9 -85.77 43.06 11.37
C ILE A 9 -85.09 43.75 12.57
N ALA A 10 -83.85 43.37 12.89
CA ALA A 10 -82.76 44.24 13.37
C ALA A 10 -81.46 43.40 13.41
N ALA A 11 -80.50 43.67 12.51
CA ALA A 11 -79.21 44.33 12.79
C ALA A 11 -78.19 43.37 13.46
N LEU A 12 -76.92 43.21 13.06
CA LEU A 12 -75.89 44.12 12.59
C LEU A 12 -74.73 43.29 11.98
N LEU A 13 -74.18 43.78 10.86
CA LEU A 13 -72.75 43.84 10.52
C LEU A 13 -71.79 42.67 10.91
N ARG A 14 -71.24 41.98 9.91
CA ARG A 14 -69.84 42.20 9.45
C ARG A 14 -69.56 41.50 8.13
N SER A 15 -68.95 42.28 7.24
CA SER A 15 -68.39 41.93 5.94
C SER A 15 -67.15 41.05 6.09
N SER A 16 -67.05 39.97 5.31
CA SER A 16 -65.93 39.78 4.38
C SER A 16 -66.23 38.62 3.43
N ARG A 17 -65.89 38.85 2.16
CA ARG A 17 -66.26 38.05 0.99
C ARG A 17 -65.40 36.79 0.88
N THR A 18 -66.03 35.76 0.34
CA THR A 18 -65.52 34.49 -0.15
C THR A 18 -64.35 34.62 -1.14
N ALA A 19 -63.37 33.73 -1.02
CA ALA A 19 -62.47 33.39 -2.12
C ALA A 19 -62.24 31.86 -2.13
N SER A 20 -62.73 31.22 -3.19
CA SER A 20 -62.55 29.79 -3.47
C SER A 20 -61.07 29.45 -3.67
N ALA A 21 -60.62 28.38 -3.03
CA ALA A 21 -59.27 27.85 -3.18
C ALA A 21 -59.13 27.15 -4.56
N VAL A 22 -58.28 27.69 -5.41
CA VAL A 22 -57.84 27.04 -6.66
C VAL A 22 -56.75 26.03 -6.32
N VAL A 23 -57.08 24.75 -6.43
CA VAL A 23 -56.09 23.66 -6.34
C VAL A 23 -55.28 23.64 -7.63
N ARG A 24 -54.01 24.09 -7.58
CA ARG A 24 -53.05 23.86 -8.66
C ARG A 24 -52.46 22.45 -8.55
N PRO A 25 -52.39 21.66 -9.63
CA PRO A 25 -51.70 20.39 -9.60
C PRO A 25 -50.19 20.64 -9.44
N ARG A 26 -49.58 20.05 -8.41
CA ARG A 26 -48.13 19.93 -8.29
C ARG A 26 -47.65 18.98 -9.39
N THR A 27 -47.07 19.51 -10.45
CA THR A 27 -46.25 18.72 -11.38
C THR A 27 -45.03 18.23 -10.60
N GLY A 28 -45.06 16.96 -10.19
CA GLY A 28 -43.89 16.30 -9.63
C GLY A 28 -42.77 16.32 -10.66
N ARG A 29 -41.61 16.88 -10.30
CA ARG A 29 -40.39 16.69 -11.08
C ARG A 29 -40.10 15.20 -11.09
N LEU A 30 -40.30 14.55 -12.23
CA LEU A 30 -39.77 13.22 -12.49
C LEU A 30 -38.25 13.35 -12.48
N ILE A 31 -37.62 12.92 -11.39
CA ILE A 31 -36.18 12.65 -11.38
C ILE A 31 -36.01 11.48 -12.34
N CYS A 32 -35.42 11.74 -13.51
CA CYS A 32 -34.98 10.70 -14.43
C CYS A 32 -34.03 9.77 -13.68
N LYS A 33 -34.52 8.59 -13.27
CA LYS A 33 -33.67 7.48 -12.87
C LYS A 33 -33.16 6.84 -14.17
N SER A 34 -32.14 7.43 -14.80
CA SER A 34 -31.35 6.66 -15.75
C SER A 34 -30.59 5.62 -14.93
N ALA A 35 -30.97 4.35 -15.07
CA ALA A 35 -30.12 3.25 -14.67
C ALA A 35 -28.74 3.49 -15.28
N LEU A 36 -27.69 3.48 -14.46
CA LEU A 36 -26.30 3.46 -14.91
C LEU A 36 -26.05 2.11 -15.60
N ALA A 37 -26.64 1.91 -16.78
CA ALA A 37 -26.05 0.99 -17.74
C ALA A 37 -24.69 1.60 -18.08
N ARG A 38 -23.61 0.82 -17.92
CA ARG A 38 -22.29 1.17 -18.44
C ARG A 38 -22.48 1.53 -19.91
N ALA A 39 -22.52 2.82 -20.23
CA ALA A 39 -22.48 3.27 -21.60
C ALA A 39 -21.12 2.80 -22.14
N GLN A 40 -21.13 1.85 -23.07
CA GLN A 40 -19.94 1.55 -23.84
C GLN A 40 -19.52 2.86 -24.51
N ALA A 41 -18.31 3.32 -24.18
CA ALA A 41 -17.75 4.51 -24.79
C ALA A 41 -17.82 4.34 -26.31
N SER A 42 -18.21 5.42 -27.02
CA SER A 42 -18.21 5.41 -28.48
C SER A 42 -16.79 5.19 -28.98
N ASP A 43 -16.57 4.12 -29.76
CA ASP A 43 -15.27 3.88 -30.37
C ASP A 43 -14.92 5.06 -31.29
N PRO A 44 -13.70 5.64 -31.17
CA PRO A 44 -13.31 6.76 -32.00
C PRO A 44 -13.27 6.36 -33.49
N PRO A 45 -13.60 7.27 -34.42
CA PRO A 45 -13.69 7.00 -35.86
C PRO A 45 -12.33 6.76 -36.54
N PHE A 46 -11.26 6.62 -35.77
CA PHE A 46 -9.89 6.51 -36.27
C PHE A 46 -9.22 5.28 -35.65
N SER A 47 -8.91 4.28 -36.49
CA SER A 47 -8.15 3.10 -36.09
C SER A 47 -6.66 3.37 -36.26
N GLU A 48 -6.11 4.25 -35.43
CA GLU A 48 -4.68 4.30 -35.25
C GLU A 48 -4.25 2.93 -34.68
N PRO A 49 -3.23 2.25 -35.23
CA PRO A 49 -2.72 1.03 -34.63
C PRO A 49 -2.14 1.42 -33.26
N THR A 50 -2.96 1.24 -32.22
CA THR A 50 -2.53 1.48 -30.84
C THR A 50 -1.35 0.56 -30.60
N SER A 51 -0.26 1.09 -30.05
CA SER A 51 0.87 0.26 -29.65
C SER A 51 0.36 -0.88 -28.77
N PRO A 52 0.75 -2.14 -29.01
CA PRO A 52 0.24 -3.25 -28.23
C PRO A 52 0.49 -3.04 -26.74
N ASN A 53 -0.50 -3.33 -25.89
CA ASN A 53 -0.36 -3.17 -24.44
C ASN A 53 0.83 -4.02 -23.95
N PRO A 54 1.90 -3.40 -23.41
CA PRO A 54 3.10 -4.12 -23.00
C PRO A 54 2.82 -5.18 -21.94
N THR A 55 1.78 -4.97 -21.11
CA THR A 55 1.36 -5.91 -20.06
C THR A 55 0.90 -7.24 -20.66
N LEU A 56 0.13 -7.20 -21.74
CA LEU A 56 -0.44 -8.38 -22.38
C LEU A 56 0.54 -9.04 -23.35
N THR A 57 1.44 -8.27 -23.98
CA THR A 57 2.36 -8.81 -24.98
C THR A 57 3.67 -9.29 -24.38
N ARG A 58 4.32 -8.48 -23.53
CA ARG A 58 5.66 -8.79 -23.01
C ARG A 58 5.62 -9.69 -21.77
N TYR A 59 4.63 -9.50 -20.91
CA TYR A 59 4.63 -10.10 -19.57
C TYR A 59 3.65 -11.25 -19.39
N ALA A 60 2.76 -11.54 -20.33
CA ALA A 60 1.71 -12.56 -20.15
C ALA A 60 2.29 -13.95 -19.80
N GLN A 61 3.23 -14.45 -20.61
CA GLN A 61 3.85 -15.76 -20.39
C GLN A 61 4.62 -15.82 -19.05
N THR A 62 5.38 -14.77 -18.74
CA THR A 62 6.14 -14.67 -17.49
C THR A 62 5.21 -14.61 -16.28
N THR A 63 4.08 -13.89 -16.38
CA THR A 63 3.09 -13.75 -15.30
C THR A 63 2.48 -15.11 -14.95
N GLU A 64 2.11 -15.91 -15.95
CA GLU A 64 1.57 -17.26 -15.75
C GLU A 64 2.59 -18.19 -15.08
N ALA A 65 3.84 -18.20 -15.56
CA ALA A 65 4.92 -18.97 -14.95
C ALA A 65 5.18 -18.58 -13.48
N LEU A 66 5.15 -17.28 -13.16
CA LEU A 66 5.31 -16.78 -11.80
C LEU A 66 4.14 -17.16 -10.89
N HIS A 67 2.91 -17.25 -11.42
CA HIS A 67 1.76 -17.72 -10.65
C HIS A 67 1.88 -19.20 -10.27
N HIS A 68 2.34 -20.06 -11.19
CA HIS A 68 2.63 -21.46 -10.87
C HIS A 68 3.79 -21.59 -9.87
N TYR A 69 4.84 -20.78 -10.03
CA TYR A 69 5.97 -20.76 -9.12
C TYR A 69 5.61 -20.26 -7.72
N GLY A 70 4.80 -19.20 -7.61
CA GLY A 70 4.28 -18.70 -6.35
C GLY A 70 3.41 -19.74 -5.63
N SER A 71 2.57 -20.46 -6.39
CA SER A 71 1.75 -21.57 -5.88
C SER A 71 2.62 -22.73 -5.37
N TYR A 72 3.69 -23.07 -6.09
CA TYR A 72 4.67 -24.08 -5.67
C TYR A 72 5.34 -23.71 -4.33
N ILE A 73 5.80 -22.47 -4.19
CA ILE A 73 6.43 -22.00 -2.95
C ILE A 73 5.42 -22.02 -1.79
N MET A 74 4.18 -21.58 -2.03
CA MET A 74 3.12 -21.62 -1.03
C MET A 74 2.79 -23.06 -0.56
N GLN A 75 2.78 -24.03 -1.48
CA GLN A 75 2.59 -25.45 -1.15
C GLN A 75 3.77 -26.04 -0.37
N SER A 76 5.00 -25.57 -0.64
CA SER A 76 6.19 -26.04 0.07
C SER A 76 6.27 -25.53 1.51
N LEU A 77 5.78 -24.31 1.79
CA LEU A 77 5.84 -23.66 3.11
C LEU A 77 4.49 -23.06 3.53
N PRO A 78 3.43 -23.89 3.71
CA PRO A 78 2.09 -23.38 4.02
C PRO A 78 1.98 -22.76 5.41
N LYS A 79 2.91 -23.09 6.32
CA LYS A 79 2.93 -22.56 7.69
C LYS A 79 3.27 -21.07 7.77
N PHE A 80 4.11 -20.58 6.86
CA PHE A 80 4.71 -19.24 6.98
C PHE A 80 4.17 -18.24 5.95
N ILE A 81 3.78 -18.72 4.77
CA ILE A 81 3.31 -17.90 3.65
C ILE A 81 1.80 -17.72 3.78
N GLN A 82 1.37 -16.47 3.84
CA GLN A 82 -0.05 -16.11 3.97
C GLN A 82 -0.70 -15.97 2.60
N GLN A 83 -0.05 -15.25 1.70
CA GLN A 83 -0.51 -14.97 0.35
C GLN A 83 0.68 -14.61 -0.53
N PHE A 84 0.50 -14.69 -1.84
CA PHE A 84 1.45 -14.14 -2.80
C PHE A 84 0.72 -13.26 -3.80
N SER A 85 1.40 -12.23 -4.29
CA SER A 85 0.91 -11.34 -5.34
C SER A 85 1.90 -11.33 -6.50
N VAL A 86 1.37 -11.31 -7.71
CA VAL A 86 2.14 -11.20 -8.95
C VAL A 86 1.65 -9.96 -9.67
N LEU A 87 2.59 -9.08 -10.02
CA LEU A 87 2.31 -7.92 -10.83
C LEU A 87 3.37 -7.84 -11.92
N LYS A 88 2.96 -7.98 -13.18
CA LYS A 88 3.87 -8.05 -14.35
C LYS A 88 4.90 -9.17 -14.15
N ASP A 89 6.17 -8.84 -14.00
CA ASP A 89 7.29 -9.74 -13.79
C ASP A 89 7.78 -9.82 -12.33
N GLU A 90 7.07 -9.19 -11.39
CA GLU A 90 7.43 -9.19 -9.97
C GLU A 90 6.57 -10.16 -9.17
N LEU A 91 7.20 -11.14 -8.52
CA LEU A 91 6.59 -12.01 -7.52
C LEU A 91 6.85 -11.45 -6.12
N THR A 92 5.78 -11.21 -5.36
CA THR A 92 5.82 -10.77 -3.97
C THR A 92 5.17 -11.81 -3.05
N LEU A 93 5.92 -12.31 -2.06
CA LEU A 93 5.44 -13.20 -1.01
C LEU A 93 5.11 -12.40 0.24
N HIS A 94 3.95 -12.65 0.85
CA HIS A 94 3.57 -12.08 2.14
C HIS A 94 3.73 -13.14 3.22
N ILE A 95 4.56 -12.85 4.21
CA ILE A 95 4.94 -13.79 5.26
C ILE A 95 4.69 -13.21 6.65
N CYS A 96 4.55 -14.09 7.63
CA CYS A 96 4.53 -13.74 9.05
C CYS A 96 5.96 -13.41 9.55
N PRO A 97 6.16 -12.47 10.48
CA PRO A 97 7.48 -12.12 11.03
C PRO A 97 8.19 -13.31 11.70
N SER A 98 7.46 -14.26 12.29
CA SER A 98 8.06 -15.47 12.86
C SER A 98 8.64 -16.43 11.82
N GLY A 99 8.27 -16.27 10.55
CA GLY A 99 8.67 -17.11 9.43
C GLY A 99 9.82 -16.57 8.59
N VAL A 100 10.41 -15.42 8.95
CA VAL A 100 11.45 -14.77 8.14
C VAL A 100 12.65 -15.68 7.93
N VAL A 101 13.29 -16.14 9.02
CA VAL A 101 14.50 -16.97 8.93
C VAL A 101 14.24 -18.29 8.17
N PRO A 102 13.18 -19.08 8.46
CA PRO A 102 12.89 -20.30 7.71
C PRO A 102 12.61 -20.07 6.22
N VAL A 103 11.83 -19.05 5.87
CA VAL A 103 11.48 -18.76 4.47
C VAL A 103 12.71 -18.28 3.70
N LEU A 104 13.51 -17.38 4.28
CA LEU A 104 14.74 -16.90 3.64
C LEU A 104 15.76 -18.03 3.47
N THR A 105 15.89 -18.92 4.45
CA THR A 105 16.76 -20.11 4.35
C THR A 105 16.32 -21.03 3.22
N PHE A 106 15.01 -21.30 3.12
CA PHE A 106 14.46 -22.10 2.02
C PHE A 106 14.70 -21.45 0.64
N LEU A 107 14.48 -20.13 0.54
CA LEU A 107 14.72 -19.38 -0.70
C LEU A 107 16.21 -19.30 -1.08
N ARG A 108 17.13 -19.49 -0.13
CA ARG A 108 18.57 -19.52 -0.39
C ARG A 108 19.05 -20.91 -0.83
N ASP A 109 18.60 -21.96 -0.13
CA ASP A 109 19.19 -23.30 -0.21
C ASP A 109 18.46 -24.25 -1.16
N HIS A 110 17.19 -24.00 -1.46
CA HIS A 110 16.39 -24.91 -2.28
C HIS A 110 16.91 -24.99 -3.72
N ALA A 111 16.89 -26.18 -4.32
CA ALA A 111 17.47 -26.38 -5.65
C ALA A 111 16.78 -25.54 -6.74
N GLN A 112 15.47 -25.29 -6.58
CA GLN A 112 14.65 -24.47 -7.49
C GLN A 112 14.67 -22.98 -7.11
N CYS A 113 14.80 -22.67 -5.81
CA CYS A 113 14.88 -21.31 -5.28
C CYS A 113 16.31 -21.07 -4.82
N GLN A 114 17.19 -20.64 -5.72
CA GLN A 114 18.60 -20.35 -5.39
C GLN A 114 18.82 -18.84 -5.30
N PHE A 115 18.09 -18.16 -4.43
CA PHE A 115 18.24 -16.72 -4.18
C PHE A 115 19.41 -16.48 -3.24
N LYS A 116 20.61 -16.38 -3.81
CA LYS A 116 21.87 -16.28 -3.05
C LYS A 116 22.21 -14.86 -2.62
N SER A 117 21.71 -13.86 -3.33
CA SER A 117 22.03 -12.45 -3.07
C SER A 117 20.81 -11.69 -2.56
N VAL A 118 21.03 -10.93 -1.48
CA VAL A 118 20.08 -9.92 -1.01
C VAL A 118 20.43 -8.64 -1.73
N MET A 119 19.46 -8.08 -2.44
CA MET A 119 19.63 -6.79 -3.10
C MET A 119 19.41 -5.67 -2.11
N ASP A 120 18.25 -5.67 -1.43
CA ASP A 120 17.88 -4.62 -0.49
C ASP A 120 17.01 -5.18 0.65
N ILE A 121 17.13 -4.59 1.84
CA ILE A 121 16.17 -4.72 2.94
C ILE A 121 15.72 -3.31 3.29
N THR A 122 14.40 -3.09 3.23
CA THR A 122 13.82 -1.76 3.41
C THR A 122 12.53 -1.87 4.22
N ALA A 123 12.11 -0.79 4.84
CA ALA A 123 10.78 -0.71 5.43
C ALA A 123 9.92 0.37 4.77
N VAL A 124 8.61 0.19 4.87
CA VAL A 124 7.62 1.17 4.44
C VAL A 124 6.68 1.44 5.62
N ASP A 125 6.48 2.71 5.92
CA ASP A 125 5.61 3.17 6.99
C ASP A 125 4.20 3.45 6.46
N PHE A 126 3.22 2.67 6.96
CA PHE A 126 1.79 2.81 6.73
C PHE A 126 1.08 3.11 8.06
N PRO A 127 0.87 4.39 8.44
CA PRO A 127 0.29 4.76 9.73
C PRO A 127 -1.18 4.31 9.90
N GLU A 128 -1.86 3.99 8.80
CA GLU A 128 -3.26 3.53 8.80
C GLU A 128 -3.41 2.06 9.24
N LYS A 129 -2.33 1.28 9.25
CA LYS A 129 -2.35 -0.15 9.61
C LYS A 129 -1.99 -0.34 11.08
N ASP A 130 -2.62 -1.32 11.74
CA ASP A 130 -2.27 -1.72 13.12
C ASP A 130 -0.77 -2.04 13.26
N LYS A 131 -0.23 -2.73 12.25
CA LYS A 131 1.20 -2.96 12.09
C LYS A 131 1.75 -1.95 11.10
N ARG A 132 2.25 -0.87 11.68
CA ARG A 132 2.70 0.34 11.01
C ARG A 132 3.76 0.07 9.94
N PHE A 133 4.73 -0.79 10.21
CA PHE A 133 5.85 -1.03 9.32
C PHE A 133 5.64 -2.28 8.46
N GLU A 134 5.88 -2.18 7.16
CA GLU A 134 6.09 -3.33 6.28
C GLU A 134 7.57 -3.43 5.92
N VAL A 135 8.23 -4.51 6.32
CA VAL A 135 9.63 -4.76 5.96
C VAL A 135 9.70 -5.64 4.72
N VAL A 136 10.45 -5.18 3.73
CA VAL A 136 10.54 -5.71 2.39
C VAL A 136 11.98 -6.18 2.14
N TYR A 137 12.12 -7.46 1.80
CA TYR A 137 13.35 -8.08 1.37
C TYR A 137 13.30 -8.31 -0.14
N ASN A 138 14.22 -7.69 -0.89
CA ASN A 138 14.40 -7.94 -2.31
C ASN A 138 15.57 -8.91 -2.50
N LEU A 139 15.31 -10.07 -3.12
CA LEU A 139 16.32 -11.11 -3.33
C LEU A 139 16.54 -11.35 -4.83
N LEU A 140 17.77 -11.75 -5.16
CA LEU A 140 18.21 -12.07 -6.51
C LEU A 140 18.81 -13.49 -6.57
N SER A 141 18.38 -14.25 -7.58
CA SER A 141 19.00 -15.51 -7.97
C SER A 141 19.88 -15.31 -9.19
N TYR A 142 21.19 -15.58 -9.07
CA TYR A 142 22.11 -15.52 -10.20
C TYR A 142 21.89 -16.67 -11.20
N LYS A 143 21.53 -17.87 -10.71
CA LYS A 143 21.36 -19.05 -11.56
C LYS A 143 20.16 -18.93 -12.49
N TYR A 144 19.05 -18.40 -11.96
CA TYR A 144 17.79 -18.28 -12.70
C TYR A 144 17.54 -16.85 -13.20
N ALA A 145 18.44 -15.91 -12.93
CA ALA A 145 18.28 -14.48 -13.21
C ALA A 145 16.92 -13.91 -12.74
N GLY A 146 16.37 -14.48 -11.67
CA GLY A 146 15.05 -14.18 -11.15
C GLY A 146 15.12 -13.31 -9.90
N ARG A 147 14.13 -12.42 -9.73
CA ARG A 147 13.96 -11.58 -8.55
C ARG A 147 12.70 -11.99 -7.79
N ILE A 148 12.76 -11.92 -6.47
CA ILE A 148 11.60 -12.14 -5.62
C ILE A 148 11.58 -11.11 -4.51
N ARG A 149 10.38 -10.67 -4.14
CA ARG A 149 10.15 -9.77 -3.02
C ARG A 149 9.48 -10.54 -1.89
N VAL A 150 9.97 -10.41 -0.67
CA VAL A 150 9.37 -10.99 0.52
C VAL A 150 8.98 -9.86 1.45
N LYS A 151 7.70 -9.80 1.83
CA LYS A 151 7.15 -8.77 2.70
C LYS A 151 6.74 -9.36 4.03
N THR A 152 7.12 -8.67 5.09
CA THR A 152 6.73 -8.92 6.48
C THR A 152 6.14 -7.65 7.05
N TYR A 153 5.53 -7.74 8.22
CA TYR A 153 5.01 -6.60 8.95
C TYR A 153 5.67 -6.52 10.34
N ALA A 154 5.74 -5.31 10.89
CA ALA A 154 6.21 -4.99 12.23
C ALA A 154 5.36 -3.87 12.85
N GLY A 155 5.13 -3.97 14.16
CA GLY A 155 4.74 -2.82 14.99
C GLY A 155 5.95 -1.99 15.41
N GLU A 156 5.73 -0.94 16.19
CA GLU A 156 6.82 -0.08 16.68
C GLU A 156 7.70 -0.73 17.75
N VAL A 157 7.10 -1.62 18.55
CA VAL A 157 7.77 -2.33 19.66
C VAL A 157 8.05 -3.80 19.29
N ASP A 158 7.42 -4.30 18.23
CA ASP A 158 7.57 -5.69 17.81
C ASP A 158 8.96 -5.93 17.21
N ALA A 159 9.62 -6.97 17.70
CA ALA A 159 10.90 -7.41 17.16
C ALA A 159 10.69 -8.37 15.97
N ILE A 160 11.48 -8.19 14.91
CA ILE A 160 11.59 -9.13 13.78
C ILE A 160 12.88 -9.94 13.93
N PRO A 161 12.92 -11.25 13.64
CA PRO A 161 14.17 -12.00 13.61
C PRO A 161 15.07 -11.54 12.46
N SER A 162 16.33 -11.26 12.77
CA SER A 162 17.35 -10.82 11.80
C SER A 162 17.65 -11.89 10.76
N ALA A 163 17.87 -11.46 9.51
CA ALA A 163 18.31 -12.29 8.41
C ALA A 163 19.84 -12.46 8.33
N ALA A 164 20.61 -11.88 9.28
CA ALA A 164 22.08 -11.96 9.33
C ALA A 164 22.61 -13.40 9.36
N SER A 165 21.88 -14.33 9.99
CA SER A 165 22.25 -15.75 10.01
C SER A 165 22.11 -16.45 8.65
N VAL A 166 21.25 -15.93 7.76
CA VAL A 166 20.96 -16.51 6.45
C VAL A 166 21.82 -15.86 5.37
N PHE A 167 21.87 -14.53 5.37
CA PHE A 167 22.61 -13.78 4.38
C PHE A 167 23.76 -13.06 5.05
N ARG A 168 24.98 -13.41 4.67
CA ARG A 168 26.17 -12.71 5.14
C ARG A 168 26.17 -11.23 4.77
N GLY A 169 25.47 -10.83 3.71
CA GLY A 169 25.29 -9.43 3.35
C GLY A 169 24.20 -8.69 4.14
N ALA A 170 23.71 -9.27 5.25
CA ALA A 170 22.75 -8.64 6.17
C ALA A 170 23.38 -8.22 7.53
N ASP A 171 24.63 -8.58 7.84
CA ASP A 171 25.41 -7.99 8.95
C ASP A 171 26.91 -7.80 8.66
N TRP A 172 27.42 -6.61 9.02
CA TRP A 172 28.77 -6.05 8.85
C TRP A 172 29.96 -6.89 9.34
N ARG A 173 29.75 -7.96 10.13
CA ARG A 173 30.87 -8.68 10.72
C ARG A 173 31.48 -9.69 9.75
N VAL A 174 32.44 -9.20 8.95
CA VAL A 174 33.65 -9.97 8.65
C VAL A 174 34.33 -10.27 9.99
N THR A 175 34.18 -11.50 10.48
CA THR A 175 35.03 -11.99 11.57
C THR A 175 36.47 -11.89 11.06
N SER A 176 37.32 -11.18 11.79
CA SER A 176 38.63 -10.65 11.39
C SER A 176 39.70 -11.68 10.99
N VAL A 177 39.31 -12.93 10.73
CA VAL A 177 40.19 -14.06 10.43
C VAL A 177 40.27 -14.37 8.92
N GLU A 178 39.33 -13.89 8.10
CA GLU A 178 39.32 -14.14 6.64
C GLU A 178 39.75 -12.91 5.79
N CYS A 179 40.19 -11.83 6.43
CA CYS A 179 40.51 -10.56 5.78
C CYS A 179 41.79 -10.56 4.91
N SER A 180 42.46 -11.70 4.70
CA SER A 180 43.71 -11.76 3.93
C SER A 180 43.54 -12.22 2.47
N ARG A 181 42.34 -12.62 2.02
CA ARG A 181 42.15 -13.12 0.63
C ARG A 181 40.75 -12.87 0.07
N SER A 182 40.36 -11.62 -0.14
CA SER A 182 39.50 -11.31 -1.30
C SER A 182 39.63 -9.85 -1.70
N THR A 183 39.78 -9.64 -3.00
CA THR A 183 39.98 -8.38 -3.70
C THR A 183 38.65 -7.64 -3.87
N ASP A 184 38.53 -6.49 -3.21
CA ASP A 184 37.91 -5.22 -3.64
C ASP A 184 36.50 -5.18 -4.26
N ALA A 185 35.72 -6.27 -4.24
CA ALA A 185 34.29 -6.25 -4.60
C ALA A 185 33.34 -6.63 -3.44
N ASP A 186 33.89 -7.00 -2.28
CA ASP A 186 33.15 -7.50 -1.11
C ASP A 186 32.79 -6.40 -0.09
N PHE A 187 32.97 -5.13 -0.44
CA PHE A 187 32.86 -3.99 0.49
C PHE A 187 31.47 -3.32 0.56
N LEU A 188 30.44 -3.87 -0.08
CA LEU A 188 29.19 -3.13 -0.32
C LEU A 188 27.88 -3.84 0.04
N CYS A 189 27.89 -4.96 0.73
CA CYS A 189 26.67 -5.59 1.23
C CYS A 189 26.76 -5.69 2.75
N ASP A 190 26.37 -4.64 3.50
CA ASP A 190 26.11 -4.76 4.96
C ASP A 190 25.62 -3.46 5.62
N ARG A 191 24.40 -3.04 5.28
CA ARG A 191 23.79 -1.83 5.88
C ARG A 191 22.30 -1.96 6.17
N TYR A 192 21.60 -2.87 5.50
CA TYR A 192 20.16 -2.71 5.32
C TYR A 192 19.32 -2.89 6.59
N GLU A 193 19.64 -3.85 7.48
CA GLU A 193 18.90 -3.99 8.75
C GLU A 193 19.20 -2.84 9.72
N ARG A 194 20.46 -2.39 9.78
CA ARG A 194 20.88 -1.24 10.59
C ARG A 194 20.30 0.08 10.05
N GLU A 195 20.28 0.24 8.73
CA GLU A 195 19.66 1.36 8.04
C GLU A 195 18.16 1.39 8.27
N THR A 196 17.50 0.23 8.20
CA THR A 196 16.07 0.12 8.51
C THR A 196 15.78 0.46 9.97
N TRP A 197 16.66 0.06 10.89
CA TRP A 197 16.58 0.50 12.29
C TRP A 197 16.79 2.01 12.45
N ASP A 198 17.79 2.59 11.82
CA ASP A 198 18.11 4.02 11.95
C ASP A 198 17.01 4.91 11.32
N LEU A 199 16.51 4.53 10.14
CA LEU A 199 15.54 5.33 9.39
C LEU A 199 14.09 5.16 9.86
N PHE A 200 13.69 3.94 10.26
CA PHE A 200 12.31 3.62 10.63
C PHE A 200 12.14 3.15 12.08
N GLY A 201 13.20 2.71 12.75
CA GLY A 201 13.12 2.19 14.12
C GLY A 201 12.50 0.81 14.23
N VAL A 202 12.65 -0.03 13.21
CA VAL A 202 12.20 -1.44 13.24
C VAL A 202 13.26 -2.30 13.94
N PHE A 203 12.90 -2.92 15.06
CA PHE A 203 13.86 -3.67 15.86
C PHE A 203 14.11 -5.08 15.29
N PHE A 204 15.38 -5.45 15.16
CA PHE A 204 15.80 -6.78 14.73
C PHE A 204 16.39 -7.58 15.90
N SER A 205 15.70 -8.65 16.29
CA SER A 205 16.18 -9.63 17.28
C SER A 205 17.28 -10.52 16.69
N GLU A 206 18.22 -10.94 17.55
CA GLU A 206 19.37 -11.79 17.21
C GLU A 206 20.43 -11.14 16.29
N HIS A 207 20.32 -9.82 16.05
CA HIS A 207 21.35 -9.07 15.33
C HIS A 207 22.58 -8.84 16.24
N PRO A 208 23.82 -9.10 15.78
CA PRO A 208 25.00 -9.06 16.64
C PRO A 208 25.40 -7.66 17.11
N ASP A 209 25.23 -6.61 16.28
CA ASP A 209 25.51 -5.21 16.64
C ASP A 209 24.48 -4.25 16.01
N LEU A 210 23.32 -4.06 16.64
CA LEU A 210 22.32 -3.11 16.15
C LEU A 210 22.57 -1.72 16.74
N TYR A 211 23.07 -0.78 15.93
CA TYR A 211 23.25 0.62 16.30
C TYR A 211 23.03 1.54 15.10
N GLY A 212 22.72 2.83 15.37
CA GLY A 212 22.51 3.84 14.33
C GLY A 212 23.79 4.08 13.52
N PHE A 213 23.68 4.05 12.20
CA PHE A 213 24.84 4.05 11.30
C PHE A 213 24.91 5.30 10.42
N LEU A 214 23.78 5.78 9.92
CA LEU A 214 23.71 6.89 8.97
C LEU A 214 23.79 8.23 9.68
N PHE A 215 23.16 8.36 10.84
CA PHE A 215 23.10 9.63 11.55
C PHE A 215 24.18 9.79 12.62
N LEU A 216 24.43 11.05 12.97
CA LEU A 216 25.28 11.40 14.09
C LEU A 216 24.72 10.76 15.37
N SER A 217 25.61 10.30 16.26
CA SER A 217 25.26 9.62 17.51
C SER A 217 24.27 10.34 18.44
N ARG A 218 24.06 11.65 18.24
CA ARG A 218 23.14 12.49 19.03
C ARG A 218 21.81 12.77 18.33
N PHE A 219 21.55 12.14 17.19
CA PHE A 219 20.29 12.30 16.48
C PHE A 219 19.18 11.55 17.22
N GLU A 220 18.08 12.26 17.51
CA GLU A 220 16.92 11.70 18.20
C GLU A 220 15.76 11.56 17.20
N GLY A 221 15.28 10.33 17.02
CA GLY A 221 14.15 10.00 16.15
C GLY A 221 14.54 9.23 14.89
N HIS A 222 13.52 8.94 14.07
CA HIS A 222 13.63 8.11 12.88
C HIS A 222 13.09 8.88 11.65
N PRO A 223 13.94 9.36 10.74
CA PRO A 223 13.57 10.40 9.77
C PRO A 223 12.56 9.99 8.71
N LEU A 224 12.50 8.71 8.33
CA LEU A 224 11.60 8.25 7.26
C LEU A 224 10.21 7.86 7.77
N ARG A 225 9.95 8.01 9.07
CA ARG A 225 8.60 7.90 9.60
C ARG A 225 7.73 9.07 9.15
N LYS A 226 6.45 8.81 8.88
CA LYS A 226 5.53 9.81 8.31
C LYS A 226 5.16 10.96 9.26
N ASP A 227 5.35 10.76 10.56
CA ASP A 227 5.18 11.76 11.62
C ASP A 227 6.42 12.66 11.80
N PHE A 228 7.58 12.29 11.23
CA PHE A 228 8.80 13.07 11.34
C PHE A 228 8.77 14.29 10.39
N PRO A 229 9.05 15.52 10.87
CA PRO A 229 9.06 16.70 10.03
C PRO A 229 10.27 16.69 9.08
N LEU A 230 10.06 17.11 7.83
CA LEU A 230 11.11 17.14 6.80
C LEU A 230 12.39 17.85 7.24
N THR A 231 12.25 18.91 8.02
CA THR A 231 13.34 19.78 8.48
C THR A 231 14.02 19.28 9.75
N GLY A 232 13.44 18.28 10.43
CA GLY A 232 13.87 17.83 11.75
C GLY A 232 13.54 18.81 12.87
N TYR A 233 14.04 18.52 14.07
CA TYR A 233 13.78 19.29 15.28
C TYR A 233 14.93 20.23 15.69
N THR A 234 16.16 19.89 15.30
CA THR A 234 17.37 20.58 15.74
C THR A 234 18.20 21.06 14.57
N GLU A 235 18.80 22.23 14.71
CA GLU A 235 19.84 22.74 13.84
C GLU A 235 21.18 22.82 14.57
N VAL A 236 22.23 23.05 13.79
CA VAL A 236 23.60 23.03 14.29
C VAL A 236 24.26 24.36 13.95
N ARG A 237 24.81 25.03 14.97
CA ARG A 237 25.60 26.26 14.79
C ARG A 237 26.92 26.20 15.55
N TYR A 238 27.91 26.96 15.07
CA TYR A 238 29.15 27.18 15.83
C TYR A 238 28.92 28.28 16.86
N ASP A 239 29.30 28.01 18.11
CA ASP A 239 29.20 28.96 19.21
C ASP A 239 30.60 29.45 19.58
N GLU A 240 30.88 30.73 19.33
CA GLU A 240 32.22 31.30 19.52
C GLU A 240 32.62 31.35 21.01
N GLU A 241 31.67 31.67 21.90
CA GLU A 241 31.90 31.74 23.34
C GLU A 241 32.38 30.39 23.90
N ARG A 242 31.79 29.30 23.43
CA ARG A 242 32.09 27.93 23.87
C ARG A 242 33.13 27.24 22.99
N LYS A 243 33.55 27.86 21.88
CA LYS A 243 34.44 27.31 20.84
C LYS A 243 34.07 25.89 20.41
N ARG A 244 32.77 25.60 20.31
CA ARG A 244 32.26 24.27 19.94
C ARG A 244 30.97 24.39 19.15
N VAL A 245 30.64 23.31 18.47
CA VAL A 245 29.36 23.14 17.77
C VAL A 245 28.26 22.86 18.79
N VAL A 246 27.16 23.61 18.71
CA VAL A 246 25.99 23.51 19.60
C VAL A 246 24.76 23.13 18.77
N TYR A 247 23.88 22.33 19.37
CA TYR A 247 22.59 21.95 18.81
C TYR A 247 21.51 22.83 19.42
N GLU A 248 20.70 23.46 18.58
CA GLU A 248 19.60 24.34 19.00
C GLU A 248 18.29 23.92 18.34
N PRO A 249 17.13 24.28 18.91
CA PRO A 249 15.84 24.09 18.25
C PRO A 249 15.82 24.80 16.90
N LEU A 250 15.28 24.14 15.88
CA LEU A 250 15.26 24.63 14.50
C LEU A 250 14.60 26.02 14.37
N GLN A 251 15.26 26.94 13.68
CA GLN A 251 14.72 28.26 13.33
C GLN A 251 15.02 28.59 11.86
N LEU A 252 14.02 28.39 10.98
CA LEU A 252 14.16 28.69 9.56
C LEU A 252 13.87 30.15 9.25
N THR A 253 14.76 30.79 8.49
CA THR A 253 14.52 32.14 7.93
C THR A 253 13.37 32.14 6.93
N GLN A 254 13.25 31.07 6.14
CA GLN A 254 12.14 30.81 5.23
C GLN A 254 11.50 29.46 5.56
N ALA A 255 10.20 29.47 5.83
CA ALA A 255 9.45 28.25 6.06
C ALA A 255 9.33 27.40 4.77
N PHE A 256 9.27 26.08 4.94
CA PHE A 256 9.03 25.15 3.86
C PHE A 256 7.61 25.35 3.28
N ARG A 257 7.51 25.47 1.96
CA ARG A 257 6.23 25.62 1.24
C ARG A 257 5.87 24.29 0.58
N ASN A 258 4.82 23.64 1.05
CA ASN A 258 4.30 22.43 0.43
C ASN A 258 3.39 22.81 -0.76
N PHE A 259 3.65 22.23 -1.93
CA PHE A 259 2.83 22.41 -3.12
C PHE A 259 2.19 21.07 -3.48
N GLU A 260 0.94 20.88 -3.04
CA GLU A 260 0.17 19.69 -3.41
C GLU A 260 -0.50 19.92 -4.76
N SER A 261 0.04 19.33 -5.81
CA SER A 261 -0.55 19.37 -7.16
C SER A 261 -1.61 18.28 -7.37
N SER A 262 -2.26 17.80 -6.30
CA SER A 262 -3.24 16.73 -6.37
C SER A 262 -4.50 17.18 -7.11
N SER A 263 -4.89 16.43 -8.14
CA SER A 263 -6.13 16.69 -8.87
C SER A 263 -7.35 16.32 -8.01
N PRO A 264 -8.44 17.13 -8.02
CA PRO A 264 -9.71 16.76 -7.38
C PRO A 264 -10.42 15.56 -8.03
N TRP A 265 -10.02 15.21 -9.26
CA TRP A 265 -10.62 14.12 -10.04
C TRP A 265 -9.76 12.87 -9.95
N GLU A 266 -10.40 11.70 -10.03
CA GLU A 266 -9.69 10.42 -10.16
C GLU A 266 -8.92 10.40 -11.48
N MET A 267 -7.59 10.28 -11.40
CA MET A 267 -6.70 10.35 -12.58
C MET A 267 -6.59 9.03 -13.33
N VAL A 268 -6.75 7.90 -12.64
CA VAL A 268 -6.64 6.56 -13.21
C VAL A 268 -7.75 5.71 -12.62
N GLY A 269 -8.60 5.12 -13.47
CA GLY A 269 -9.67 4.22 -13.01
C GLY A 269 -9.15 2.81 -12.66
N ASP A 270 -10.07 1.86 -12.46
CA ASP A 270 -9.81 0.49 -11.98
C ASP A 270 -8.80 -0.35 -12.81
N GLY A 271 -8.43 0.12 -14.01
CA GLY A 271 -7.49 -0.56 -14.88
C GLY A 271 -8.05 -1.82 -15.54
N THR A 272 -7.15 -2.62 -16.11
CA THR A 272 -7.48 -3.95 -16.67
C THR A 272 -7.20 -5.02 -15.63
N PRO A 273 -8.09 -6.03 -15.47
CA PRO A 273 -7.85 -7.11 -14.52
C PRO A 273 -6.57 -7.86 -14.89
N ALA A 274 -5.74 -8.14 -13.88
CA ALA A 274 -4.50 -8.87 -14.07
C ALA A 274 -4.76 -10.25 -14.70
N ASN A 275 -3.95 -10.63 -15.70
CA ASN A 275 -4.03 -11.95 -16.32
C ASN A 275 -3.59 -13.02 -15.31
N ARG A 276 -4.54 -13.63 -14.62
CA ARG A 276 -4.33 -14.82 -13.80
C ARG A 276 -4.60 -16.06 -14.65
N PRO A 277 -3.78 -17.12 -14.56
CA PRO A 277 -4.10 -18.38 -15.23
C PRO A 277 -5.45 -18.92 -14.72
N ASP A 278 -6.20 -19.58 -15.60
CA ASP A 278 -7.58 -20.00 -15.33
C ASP A 278 -7.69 -20.88 -14.07
N ASP A 279 -6.67 -21.71 -13.81
CA ASP A 279 -6.58 -22.60 -12.66
C ASP A 279 -6.58 -21.87 -11.30
N LEU A 280 -6.09 -20.62 -11.27
CA LEU A 280 -5.94 -19.82 -10.04
C LEU A 280 -6.99 -18.72 -9.92
N LYS A 281 -7.98 -18.69 -10.83
CA LYS A 281 -9.11 -17.77 -10.70
C LYS A 281 -10.02 -18.25 -9.57
N PRO A 282 -10.55 -17.32 -8.73
CA PRO A 282 -11.57 -17.68 -7.75
C PRO A 282 -12.74 -18.37 -8.46
N LEU A 283 -13.21 -19.49 -7.92
CA LEU A 283 -14.37 -20.18 -8.47
C LEU A 283 -15.56 -19.23 -8.49
N PRO A 284 -16.34 -19.20 -9.59
CA PRO A 284 -17.55 -18.39 -9.62
C PRO A 284 -18.49 -18.84 -8.50
N PRO A 285 -19.30 -17.93 -7.93
CA PRO A 285 -20.28 -18.29 -6.93
C PRO A 285 -21.21 -19.38 -7.48
N PRO A 286 -21.63 -20.35 -6.65
CA PRO A 286 -22.52 -21.40 -7.12
C PRO A 286 -23.80 -20.78 -7.71
N PRO A 287 -24.35 -21.35 -8.79
CA PRO A 287 -25.56 -20.82 -9.41
C PRO A 287 -26.69 -20.78 -8.37
N PRO A 288 -27.54 -19.74 -8.40
CA PRO A 288 -28.65 -19.64 -7.46
C PRO A 288 -29.56 -20.88 -7.61
N PRO A 289 -30.16 -21.36 -6.50
CA PRO A 289 -31.06 -22.49 -6.56
C PRO A 289 -32.22 -22.18 -7.53
N PRO A 290 -32.69 -23.16 -8.32
CA PRO A 290 -33.78 -22.96 -9.25
C PRO A 290 -34.99 -22.42 -8.47
N GLN A 291 -35.49 -21.25 -8.88
CA GLN A 291 -36.70 -20.69 -8.30
C GLN A 291 -37.85 -21.64 -8.65
N ASP A 292 -38.43 -22.27 -7.63
CA ASP A 292 -39.68 -23.02 -7.77
C ASP A 292 -40.71 -22.08 -8.40
N GLN A 293 -41.02 -22.32 -9.67
CA GLN A 293 -42.13 -21.68 -10.35
C GLN A 293 -43.39 -22.14 -9.62
N LYS A 294 -43.86 -21.32 -8.67
CA LYS A 294 -45.20 -21.45 -8.10
C LYS A 294 -46.19 -21.36 -9.26
N LYS A 295 -46.68 -22.53 -9.68
CA LYS A 295 -47.86 -22.68 -10.52
C LYS A 295 -49.11 -22.27 -9.77
#